data_AF-A0A4Y7QAI7-F1
#
_entry.id   AF-A0A4Y7QAI7-F1
#
_cell.length_a   1.000
_cell.length_b   1.000
_cell.length_c   1.000
_cell.angle_alpha   90.00
_cell.angle_beta   90.00
_cell.angle_gamma   90.00
#
_symmetry.space_group_name_H-M   'P 1'
#
loop_
_entity.id
_entity.type
_entity.pdbx_description
1 polymer ?
#
loop_
_entity_poly.entity_id
_entity_poly.type
_entity_poly.pdbx_seq_one_letter_code
_entity_poly.pdbx_strand_id
1 'polypeptide(L)'
;MSRPSLKRNYSIFDSPASSTPPHRTPCRDHVPSDSPTNPFGLYRVPKPPTLPRATPASEHLILRFQLSETGSNVYRVVQVPSNYTFWHLSKLVSFLFGWKVDPEEGSSGMKTPYIDRTNKRRKVEKHKMEHLFQVQKEIMMYTATHRAGLVKSGRTWAMLSSKYDVKRKITECTTWYREESFTLQNAWPRGTDVTRGISYVHDARTVNAQTVFITVYTPETNVTRQKGTTNEPYVLLGNGLPNDDEDDEDFALDLHQWNDVDAFEDFIGGERMKDIASWEEEELEGEEERSIRINEAHDRLKRMASDGLSEFDSDEDKENVKEEEEIDELAGDDDSSQSSVILVPPKITVQQPRKGAKPPKLVPPPAKPAVLPLKKIVAAAKKRAQPVPVVPPKKVWPVQLPKKRAVGHRPIEEDELYDPFGDEAEL
;
A
#
# COMPACT_ATOMS: atom_id res chain seq x y z
N MET A 1 -47.36 9.20 -52.74
CA MET A 1 -46.31 10.25 -52.77
C MET A 1 -45.04 9.66 -52.17
N SER A 2 -44.14 9.20 -53.05
CA SER A 2 -42.91 8.45 -52.72
C SER A 2 -41.78 9.39 -52.30
N ARG A 3 -40.98 8.96 -51.32
CA ARG A 3 -39.71 9.61 -50.93
C ARG A 3 -38.53 8.92 -51.64
N PRO A 4 -37.55 9.66 -52.17
CA PRO A 4 -36.39 9.06 -52.82
C PRO A 4 -35.30 8.68 -51.80
N SER A 5 -34.60 7.59 -52.10
CA SER A 5 -33.45 7.08 -51.38
C SER A 5 -32.16 7.73 -51.88
N LEU A 6 -31.28 8.12 -50.95
CA LEU A 6 -29.93 8.60 -51.26
C LEU A 6 -28.95 7.42 -51.25
N LYS A 7 -28.50 7.02 -52.44
CA LYS A 7 -27.37 6.11 -52.65
C LYS A 7 -26.07 6.91 -52.49
N ARG A 8 -25.15 6.43 -51.64
CA ARG A 8 -23.75 6.90 -51.61
C ARG A 8 -22.92 5.99 -52.50
N ASN A 9 -22.27 6.60 -53.48
CA ASN A 9 -21.29 5.99 -54.37
C ASN A 9 -19.97 5.80 -53.61
N TYR A 10 -19.41 4.59 -53.67
CA TYR A 10 -18.00 4.33 -53.34
C TYR A 10 -17.18 4.58 -54.61
N SER A 11 -16.30 5.59 -54.60
CA SER A 11 -15.32 5.80 -55.65
C SER A 11 -14.10 4.94 -55.39
N ILE A 12 -13.91 3.99 -56.30
CA ILE A 12 -12.69 3.23 -56.57
C ILE A 12 -11.59 4.24 -56.95
N PHE A 13 -10.50 4.27 -56.19
CA PHE A 13 -9.22 4.80 -56.66
C PHE A 13 -8.20 3.67 -56.56
N ASP A 14 -8.02 3.00 -57.69
CA ASP A 14 -6.85 2.19 -58.00
C ASP A 14 -5.63 3.10 -58.09
N SER A 15 -4.56 2.76 -57.38
CA SER A 15 -3.22 3.33 -57.59
C SER A 15 -2.31 2.23 -58.13
N PRO A 16 -1.60 2.47 -59.25
CA PRO A 16 -0.79 1.44 -59.89
C PRO A 16 0.58 1.29 -59.20
N ALA A 17 1.08 0.06 -59.31
CA ALA A 17 2.36 -0.42 -58.84
C ALA A 17 3.55 0.47 -59.24
N SER A 18 4.42 0.76 -58.27
CA SER A 18 5.81 1.16 -58.51
C SER A 18 6.72 0.06 -57.95
N SER A 19 7.27 -0.75 -58.86
CA SER A 19 8.33 -1.71 -58.55
C SER A 19 9.66 -0.98 -58.47
N THR A 20 10.16 -0.80 -57.26
CA THR A 20 11.58 -0.56 -57.02
C THR A 20 12.13 -1.74 -56.21
N PRO A 21 13.23 -2.38 -56.64
CA PRO A 21 13.83 -3.47 -55.89
C PRO A 21 14.51 -2.90 -54.63
N PRO A 22 14.21 -3.41 -53.42
CA PRO A 22 14.87 -2.93 -52.22
C PRO A 22 16.34 -3.36 -52.22
N HIS A 23 17.22 -2.37 -52.21
CA HIS A 23 18.63 -2.52 -51.84
C HIS A 23 18.72 -3.31 -50.53
N ARG A 24 19.41 -4.46 -50.59
CA ARG A 24 19.80 -5.23 -49.40
C ARG A 24 20.78 -4.39 -48.60
N THR A 25 20.28 -3.68 -47.59
CA THR A 25 21.11 -3.28 -46.46
C THR A 25 21.60 -4.56 -45.77
N PRO A 26 22.91 -4.74 -45.54
CA PRO A 26 23.40 -5.86 -44.74
C PRO A 26 22.72 -5.80 -43.38
N CYS A 27 22.12 -6.92 -42.98
CA CYS A 27 21.54 -7.10 -41.66
C CYS A 27 22.57 -6.68 -40.62
N ARG A 28 22.36 -5.50 -40.06
CA ARG A 28 22.97 -5.06 -38.81
C ARG A 28 22.68 -6.15 -37.80
N ASP A 29 23.73 -6.71 -37.20
CA ASP A 29 23.68 -7.81 -36.26
C ASP A 29 22.44 -7.69 -35.38
N HIS A 30 21.49 -8.58 -35.65
CA HIS A 30 20.23 -8.64 -34.95
C HIS A 30 20.61 -9.08 -33.54
N VAL A 31 20.71 -8.12 -32.62
CA VAL A 31 20.72 -8.41 -31.18
C VAL A 31 19.55 -9.39 -30.98
N PRO A 32 19.79 -10.62 -30.50
CA PRO A 32 18.73 -11.59 -30.36
C PRO A 32 17.66 -10.94 -29.49
N SER A 33 16.50 -10.70 -30.10
CA SER A 33 15.30 -10.27 -29.39
C SER A 33 14.99 -11.40 -28.43
N ASP A 34 15.46 -11.24 -27.21
CA ASP A 34 15.27 -12.11 -26.07
C ASP A 34 13.78 -12.45 -26.02
N SER A 35 13.45 -13.67 -26.45
CA SER A 35 12.08 -14.09 -26.67
C SER A 35 11.31 -13.90 -25.35
N PRO A 36 10.09 -13.34 -25.36
CA PRO A 36 9.29 -13.12 -24.14
C PRO A 36 8.99 -14.42 -23.36
N THR A 37 9.41 -15.57 -23.89
CA THR A 37 9.28 -16.91 -23.32
C THR A 37 10.59 -17.50 -22.81
N ASN A 38 11.71 -16.77 -22.73
CA ASN A 38 12.96 -17.32 -22.17
C ASN A 38 12.76 -17.62 -20.67
N PRO A 39 12.57 -18.90 -20.26
CA PRO A 39 12.28 -19.24 -18.88
C PRO A 39 13.56 -19.20 -18.01
N PHE A 40 14.72 -19.00 -18.64
CA PHE A 40 16.03 -18.82 -18.02
C PHE A 40 16.53 -17.38 -18.16
N GLY A 41 15.68 -16.46 -18.62
CA GLY A 41 15.99 -15.04 -18.59
C GLY A 41 16.22 -14.65 -17.13
N LEU A 42 17.51 -14.55 -16.77
CA LEU A 42 18.02 -13.97 -15.54
C LEU A 42 17.00 -12.98 -14.99
N TYR A 43 16.50 -13.24 -13.78
CA TYR A 43 15.65 -12.36 -13.01
C TYR A 43 15.95 -10.93 -13.38
N ARG A 44 15.19 -10.34 -14.31
CA ARG A 44 15.42 -8.95 -14.69
C ARG A 44 15.13 -8.23 -13.40
N VAL A 45 16.17 -7.68 -12.79
CA VAL A 45 16.05 -6.84 -11.60
C VAL A 45 14.91 -5.90 -11.94
N PRO A 46 13.75 -6.03 -11.26
CA PRO A 46 12.58 -5.29 -11.63
C PRO A 46 13.00 -3.83 -11.65
N LYS A 47 12.91 -3.19 -12.83
CA LYS A 47 13.33 -1.80 -12.95
C LYS A 47 12.59 -1.03 -11.86
N PRO A 48 13.31 -0.27 -11.01
CA PRO A 48 12.68 0.45 -9.93
C PRO A 48 11.58 1.32 -10.55
N PRO A 49 10.34 1.25 -10.06
CA PRO A 49 9.25 1.98 -10.70
C PRO A 49 9.50 3.48 -10.53
N THR A 50 9.81 4.15 -11.63
CA THR A 50 9.72 5.61 -11.70
C THR A 50 8.26 5.99 -11.70
N LEU A 51 7.96 7.24 -11.30
CA LEU A 51 6.61 7.76 -11.43
C LEU A 51 6.05 7.50 -12.84
N PRO A 52 4.78 7.10 -12.96
CA PRO A 52 4.20 6.82 -14.26
C PRO A 52 4.06 8.13 -15.06
N ARG A 53 3.81 8.01 -16.36
CA ARG A 53 3.57 9.17 -17.22
C ARG A 53 2.45 10.04 -16.65
N ALA A 54 2.67 11.36 -16.65
CA ALA A 54 1.67 12.35 -16.26
C ALA A 54 0.35 12.15 -17.02
N THR A 55 -0.76 12.19 -16.28
CA THR A 55 -2.12 12.04 -16.80
C THR A 55 -2.90 13.32 -16.56
N PRO A 56 -3.92 13.61 -17.39
CA PRO A 56 -4.81 14.74 -17.13
C PRO A 56 -5.56 14.54 -15.81
N ALA A 57 -5.82 15.61 -15.08
CA ALA A 57 -6.53 15.58 -13.80
C ALA A 57 -7.95 14.95 -13.87
N SER A 58 -8.55 14.86 -15.06
CA SER A 58 -9.81 14.13 -15.29
C SER A 58 -9.70 12.63 -15.07
N GLU A 59 -8.49 12.07 -15.22
CA GLU A 59 -8.18 10.65 -15.02
C GLU A 59 -7.66 10.37 -13.60
N HIS A 60 -7.69 11.35 -12.72
CA HIS A 60 -7.29 11.17 -11.33
C HIS A 60 -8.46 10.70 -10.47
N LEU A 61 -8.14 9.85 -9.50
CA LEU A 61 -9.04 9.39 -8.46
C LEU A 61 -8.85 10.26 -7.22
N ILE A 62 -9.94 10.62 -6.55
CA ILE A 62 -9.85 11.21 -5.21
C ILE A 62 -10.05 10.08 -4.23
N LEU A 63 -9.01 9.75 -3.48
CA LEU A 63 -8.99 8.65 -2.53
C LEU A 63 -8.88 9.19 -1.11
N ARG A 64 -9.64 8.58 -0.19
CA ARG A 64 -9.51 8.79 1.25
C ARG A 64 -8.75 7.63 1.85
N PHE A 65 -7.63 7.93 2.50
CA PHE A 65 -6.79 7.03 3.26
C PHE A 65 -7.11 7.23 4.75
N GLN A 66 -7.60 6.20 5.43
CA GLN A 66 -8.03 6.30 6.82
C GLN A 66 -7.45 5.18 7.67
N LEU A 67 -6.82 5.55 8.77
CA LEU A 67 -6.22 4.60 9.73
C LEU A 67 -7.32 3.95 10.58
N SER A 68 -7.23 2.64 10.82
CA SER A 68 -8.32 1.87 11.45
C SER A 68 -8.30 1.83 12.98
N GLU A 69 -7.11 1.92 13.57
CA GLU A 69 -6.86 1.58 14.97
C GLU A 69 -6.79 2.77 15.90
N THR A 70 -6.52 3.96 15.38
CA THR A 70 -6.46 5.17 16.18
C THR A 70 -7.88 5.54 16.60
N GLY A 71 -8.10 5.75 17.90
CA GLY A 71 -9.36 6.31 18.41
C GLY A 71 -9.66 7.69 17.79
N SER A 72 -8.61 8.37 17.32
CA SER A 72 -8.66 9.57 16.50
C SER A 72 -9.01 9.25 15.04
N ASN A 73 -9.84 10.10 14.43
CA ASN A 73 -10.23 9.98 13.03
C ASN A 73 -9.10 10.47 12.10
N VAL A 74 -7.99 9.73 12.07
CA VAL A 74 -6.81 10.08 11.24
C VAL A 74 -7.09 9.71 9.79
N TYR A 75 -7.10 10.71 8.92
CA TYR A 75 -7.26 10.46 7.48
C TYR A 75 -6.54 11.50 6.61
N ARG A 76 -6.32 11.12 5.35
CA ARG A 76 -5.82 11.98 4.27
C ARG A 76 -6.71 11.79 3.05
N VAL A 77 -7.09 12.87 2.37
CA VAL A 77 -7.80 12.83 1.08
C VAL A 77 -6.85 13.31 0.02
N VAL A 78 -6.57 12.45 -0.96
CA VAL A 78 -5.51 12.67 -1.95
C VAL A 78 -6.05 12.44 -3.34
N GLN A 79 -5.69 13.33 -4.26
CA GLN A 79 -5.91 13.16 -5.69
C GLN A 79 -4.71 12.37 -6.27
N VAL A 80 -4.99 11.22 -6.89
CA VAL A 80 -3.96 10.27 -7.35
C VAL A 80 -4.22 9.87 -8.81
N PRO A 81 -3.20 9.80 -9.68
CA PRO A 81 -3.34 9.31 -11.04
C PRO A 81 -3.89 7.87 -11.10
N SER A 82 -4.89 7.59 -11.94
CA SER A 82 -5.48 6.23 -12.04
C SER A 82 -4.53 5.16 -12.61
N ASN A 83 -3.44 5.58 -13.27
CA ASN A 83 -2.40 4.70 -13.78
C ASN A 83 -1.34 4.33 -12.73
N TYR A 84 -1.47 4.79 -11.47
CA TYR A 84 -0.62 4.33 -10.38
C TYR A 84 -0.76 2.81 -10.19
N THR A 85 0.37 2.15 -9.99
CA THR A 85 0.41 0.75 -9.56
C THR A 85 0.25 0.65 -8.05
N PHE A 86 0.00 -0.55 -7.53
CA PHE A 86 -0.10 -0.76 -6.08
C PHE A 86 1.24 -0.57 -5.37
N TRP A 87 2.36 -0.67 -6.09
CA TRP A 87 3.68 -0.29 -5.57
C TRP A 87 3.76 1.22 -5.33
N HIS A 88 3.26 2.05 -6.26
CA HIS A 88 3.21 3.50 -6.04
C HIS A 88 2.26 3.84 -4.88
N LEU A 89 1.16 3.09 -4.78
CA LEU A 89 0.20 3.25 -3.70
C LEU A 89 0.82 2.93 -2.32
N SER A 90 1.65 1.88 -2.19
CA SER A 90 2.30 1.57 -0.90
C SER A 90 3.26 2.67 -0.49
N LYS A 91 4.09 3.16 -1.41
CA LYS A 91 4.97 4.31 -1.16
C LYS A 91 4.19 5.58 -0.80
N LEU A 92 3.05 5.82 -1.45
CA LEU A 92 2.15 6.93 -1.08
C LEU A 92 1.59 6.78 0.33
N VAL A 93 1.18 5.58 0.75
CA VAL A 93 0.72 5.36 2.13
C VAL A 93 1.84 5.65 3.12
N SER A 94 3.05 5.13 2.89
CA SER A 94 4.20 5.42 3.76
C SER A 94 4.50 6.93 3.84
N PHE A 95 4.46 7.63 2.71
CA PHE A 95 4.67 9.08 2.64
C PHE A 95 3.60 9.87 3.43
N LEU A 96 2.33 9.51 3.30
CA LEU A 96 1.22 10.23 3.94
C LEU A 96 1.19 10.08 5.46
N PHE A 97 1.57 8.92 5.97
CA PHE A 97 1.56 8.61 7.40
C PHE A 97 2.95 8.72 8.05
N GLY A 98 3.96 9.19 7.32
CA GLY A 98 5.31 9.33 7.84
C GLY A 98 5.90 8.00 8.30
N TRP A 99 5.39 6.87 7.80
CA TRP A 99 5.94 5.56 8.09
C TRP A 99 7.26 5.44 7.37
N LYS A 100 8.32 5.72 8.12
CA LYS A 100 9.66 5.48 7.65
C LYS A 100 9.82 3.97 7.49
N VAL A 101 10.22 3.55 6.30
CA VAL A 101 10.91 2.28 6.14
C VAL A 101 12.31 2.53 6.70
N ASP A 102 12.42 2.56 8.03
CA ASP A 102 13.71 2.73 8.68
C ASP A 102 14.54 1.47 8.37
N PRO A 103 15.66 1.57 7.62
CA PRO A 103 16.46 0.40 7.28
C PRO A 103 17.21 -0.14 8.50
N GLU A 104 17.44 0.71 9.51
CA GLU A 104 18.35 0.41 10.62
C GLU A 104 17.84 0.85 12.00
N GLU A 105 16.85 1.74 12.09
CA GLU A 105 16.36 2.20 13.39
C GLU A 105 15.16 1.38 13.85
N GLY A 106 15.47 0.38 14.68
CA GLY A 106 14.59 -0.01 15.76
C GLY A 106 14.39 1.15 16.75
N SER A 107 13.70 2.21 16.33
CA SER A 107 13.10 3.20 17.22
C SER A 107 11.59 2.90 17.30
N SER A 108 10.94 2.87 18.45
CA SER A 108 11.22 3.55 19.71
C SER A 108 11.10 2.57 20.89
N GLY A 109 11.95 2.75 21.89
CA GLY A 109 11.93 1.97 23.13
C GLY A 109 13.06 0.96 23.24
N MET A 110 14.27 1.48 23.51
CA MET A 110 15.20 0.80 24.43
C MET A 110 15.50 -0.67 24.10
N LYS A 111 15.95 -0.96 22.88
CA LYS A 111 16.73 -2.19 22.67
C LYS A 111 18.14 -1.96 23.18
N THR A 112 18.32 -2.10 24.49
CA THR A 112 19.59 -2.66 24.97
C THR A 112 19.85 -3.90 24.12
N PRO A 113 21.03 -4.07 23.50
CA PRO A 113 21.37 -5.35 22.92
C PRO A 113 21.34 -6.35 24.07
N TYR A 114 20.22 -7.07 24.22
CA TYR A 114 20.21 -8.29 25.01
C TYR A 114 21.05 -9.27 24.20
N ILE A 115 22.37 -9.16 24.41
CA ILE A 115 23.32 -10.16 24.02
C ILE A 115 22.96 -11.35 24.90
N ASP A 116 22.06 -12.20 24.42
CA ASP A 116 21.99 -13.56 24.93
C ASP A 116 23.36 -14.19 24.61
N ARG A 117 24.25 -14.14 25.61
CA ARG A 117 25.64 -14.59 25.52
C ARG A 117 25.75 -16.09 25.25
N THR A 118 24.63 -16.82 25.25
CA THR A 118 24.64 -18.29 25.27
C THR A 118 24.01 -18.96 24.06
N ASN A 119 23.33 -18.25 23.16
CA ASN A 119 22.67 -18.89 22.03
C ASN A 119 23.21 -18.43 20.67
N LYS A 120 23.69 -19.42 19.91
CA LYS A 120 23.99 -19.41 18.47
C LYS A 120 23.39 -18.20 17.78
N ARG A 121 24.23 -17.42 17.09
CA ARG A 121 23.90 -16.37 16.11
C ARG A 121 22.74 -16.83 15.21
N ARG A 122 21.50 -16.73 15.67
CA ARG A 122 20.33 -16.76 14.82
C ARG A 122 20.37 -15.41 14.16
N LYS A 123 20.88 -15.40 12.93
CA LYS A 123 20.82 -14.27 12.02
C LYS A 123 19.36 -13.81 12.09
N VAL A 124 19.10 -12.74 12.84
CA VAL A 124 17.77 -12.14 12.92
C VAL A 124 17.56 -11.67 11.50
N GLU A 125 16.81 -12.44 10.71
CA GLU A 125 16.45 -12.03 9.37
C GLU A 125 15.87 -10.64 9.53
N LYS A 126 16.54 -9.62 8.96
CA LYS A 126 16.03 -8.26 8.90
C LYS A 126 14.66 -8.40 8.25
N HIS A 127 13.59 -8.39 9.06
CA HIS A 127 12.24 -8.61 8.59
C HIS A 127 11.85 -7.35 7.81
N LYS A 128 12.25 -7.31 6.53
CA LYS A 128 11.79 -6.29 5.57
C LYS A 128 10.28 -6.20 5.71
N MET A 129 9.79 -5.03 6.15
CA MET A 129 8.39 -4.77 6.47
C MET A 129 7.51 -5.37 5.37
N GLU A 130 6.60 -6.25 5.77
CA GLU A 130 5.69 -6.87 4.82
C GLU A 130 4.37 -6.14 4.85
N HIS A 131 4.03 -5.52 3.72
CA HIS A 131 2.69 -4.98 3.52
C HIS A 131 1.84 -5.89 2.62
N LEU A 132 0.53 -5.73 2.78
CA LEU A 132 -0.47 -6.52 2.07
C LEU A 132 -1.65 -5.63 1.67
N PHE A 133 -2.03 -5.70 0.41
CA PHE A 133 -3.27 -5.11 -0.08
C PHE A 133 -4.35 -6.16 -0.24
N GLN A 134 -5.55 -5.82 0.21
CA GLN A 134 -6.78 -6.58 -0.03
C GLN A 134 -7.75 -5.69 -0.80
N VAL A 135 -8.00 -6.01 -2.08
CA VAL A 135 -8.96 -5.28 -2.89
C VAL A 135 -10.33 -5.92 -2.69
N GLN A 136 -11.29 -5.10 -2.27
CA GLN A 136 -12.63 -5.53 -1.87
C GLN A 136 -13.70 -4.99 -2.82
N LYS A 137 -14.74 -5.80 -3.03
CA LYS A 137 -16.00 -5.44 -3.69
C LYS A 137 -17.13 -5.47 -2.67
N GLU A 138 -18.22 -4.80 -3.00
CA GLU A 138 -19.43 -4.77 -2.17
C GLU A 138 -19.11 -4.28 -0.75
N ILE A 139 -18.26 -3.25 -0.65
CA ILE A 139 -17.87 -2.71 0.67
C ILE A 139 -19.09 -2.09 1.35
N MET A 140 -19.21 -2.35 2.64
CA MET A 140 -20.15 -1.69 3.53
C MET A 140 -19.36 -0.81 4.49
N MET A 141 -19.69 0.47 4.54
CA MET A 141 -19.06 1.43 5.44
C MET A 141 -19.75 1.43 6.80
N TYR A 142 -19.05 1.81 7.86
CA TYR A 142 -19.69 2.14 9.13
C TYR A 142 -20.58 3.38 8.99
N THR A 143 -21.59 3.48 9.84
CA THR A 143 -22.41 4.69 9.93
C THR A 143 -21.57 5.85 10.45
N ALA A 144 -21.91 7.07 10.03
CA ALA A 144 -21.21 8.30 10.42
C ALA A 144 -21.14 8.48 11.96
N THR A 145 -22.12 7.95 12.68
CA THR A 145 -22.22 8.01 14.15
C THR A 145 -21.25 7.10 14.89
N HIS A 146 -20.74 6.04 14.25
CA HIS A 146 -19.89 5.06 14.93
C HIS A 146 -18.43 5.28 14.56
N ARG A 147 -18.11 5.22 13.27
CA ARG A 147 -16.74 5.39 12.73
C ARG A 147 -16.79 5.86 11.27
N ALA A 148 -17.01 7.15 11.05
CA ALA A 148 -17.21 7.71 9.72
C ALA A 148 -16.01 7.43 8.78
N GLY A 149 -16.28 6.75 7.66
CA GLY A 149 -15.28 6.48 6.61
C GLY A 149 -14.51 5.15 6.75
N LEU A 150 -14.74 4.38 7.81
CA LEU A 150 -14.16 3.04 7.91
C LEU A 150 -15.01 1.99 7.17
N VAL A 151 -14.33 0.98 6.62
CA VAL A 151 -14.96 -0.19 6.02
C VAL A 151 -15.35 -1.17 7.13
N LYS A 152 -16.63 -1.54 7.19
CA LYS A 152 -17.17 -2.55 8.11
C LYS A 152 -16.95 -3.96 7.59
N SER A 153 -17.18 -4.17 6.30
CA SER A 153 -17.01 -5.47 5.65
C SER A 153 -16.96 -5.31 4.14
N GLY A 154 -16.34 -6.25 3.44
CA GLY A 154 -16.34 -6.34 1.99
C GLY A 154 -15.91 -7.72 1.55
N ARG A 155 -16.15 -8.04 0.27
CA ARG A 155 -15.69 -9.29 -0.33
C ARG A 155 -14.33 -9.07 -1.00
N THR A 156 -13.27 -9.57 -0.39
CA THR A 156 -11.94 -9.59 -1.01
C THR A 156 -11.98 -10.44 -2.28
N TRP A 157 -11.48 -9.89 -3.38
CA TRP A 157 -11.41 -10.61 -4.66
C TRP A 157 -9.99 -10.65 -5.24
N ALA A 158 -9.11 -9.76 -4.78
CA ALA A 158 -7.71 -9.74 -5.16
C ALA A 158 -6.83 -9.42 -3.94
N MET A 159 -5.68 -10.09 -3.85
CA MET A 159 -4.63 -9.80 -2.88
C MET A 159 -3.34 -9.46 -3.60
N LEU A 160 -2.62 -8.48 -3.08
CA LEU A 160 -1.37 -8.01 -3.65
C LEU A 160 -0.34 -7.82 -2.56
N SER A 161 0.87 -8.29 -2.82
CA SER A 161 2.05 -8.05 -2.01
C SER A 161 3.26 -8.06 -2.94
N SER A 162 4.32 -7.33 -2.60
CA SER A 162 5.58 -7.42 -3.34
C SER A 162 6.22 -8.81 -3.17
N LYS A 163 5.95 -9.51 -2.06
CA LYS A 163 6.49 -10.83 -1.76
C LYS A 163 5.43 -11.92 -1.85
N TYR A 164 5.77 -13.04 -2.47
CA TYR A 164 4.86 -14.16 -2.68
C TYR A 164 4.64 -15.05 -1.45
N ASP A 165 5.41 -14.87 -0.38
CA ASP A 165 5.45 -15.82 0.73
C ASP A 165 4.32 -15.65 1.76
N VAL A 166 3.51 -14.59 1.63
CA VAL A 166 2.33 -14.34 2.50
C VAL A 166 1.16 -15.32 2.21
N LYS A 167 1.35 -16.31 1.33
CA LYS A 167 0.31 -17.24 0.84
C LYS A 167 -0.28 -18.22 1.87
N ARG A 168 0.12 -18.20 3.14
CA ARG A 168 -0.06 -19.39 4.00
C ARG A 168 -1.51 -19.74 4.39
N LYS A 169 -2.53 -18.88 4.27
CA LYS A 169 -3.91 -19.24 4.70
C LYS A 169 -5.02 -18.46 3.97
N ILE A 170 -5.15 -18.59 2.64
CA ILE A 170 -6.19 -17.84 1.91
C ILE A 170 -7.28 -18.75 1.37
N THR A 171 -8.52 -18.27 1.50
CA THR A 171 -9.76 -18.85 0.96
C THR A 171 -9.70 -19.02 -0.55
N GLU A 172 -10.22 -20.14 -1.06
CA GLU A 172 -10.08 -20.66 -2.43
C GLU A 172 -10.52 -19.72 -3.59
N CYS A 173 -11.10 -18.56 -3.32
CA CYS A 173 -11.64 -17.65 -4.34
C CYS A 173 -10.86 -16.34 -4.57
N THR A 174 -9.69 -16.17 -3.93
CA THR A 174 -8.91 -14.92 -4.04
C THR A 174 -7.74 -15.07 -5.01
N THR A 175 -7.64 -14.17 -6.00
CA THR A 175 -6.52 -14.16 -6.93
C THR A 175 -5.37 -13.27 -6.41
N TRP A 176 -4.14 -13.70 -6.68
CA TRP A 176 -2.93 -12.98 -6.29
C TRP A 176 -2.35 -12.22 -7.48
N TYR A 177 -1.96 -10.97 -7.26
CA TYR A 177 -1.29 -10.14 -8.28
C TYR A 177 -0.01 -9.53 -7.72
N ARG A 178 0.95 -9.28 -8.62
CA ARG A 178 2.11 -8.43 -8.32
C ARG A 178 1.67 -6.98 -8.23
N GLU A 179 2.20 -6.24 -7.27
CA GLU A 179 1.88 -4.83 -7.06
C GLU A 179 2.23 -3.95 -8.26
N GLU A 180 3.32 -4.28 -8.97
CA GLU A 180 3.79 -3.54 -10.14
C GLU A 180 2.90 -3.78 -11.37
N SER A 181 2.15 -4.89 -11.39
CA SER A 181 1.30 -5.28 -12.53
C SER A 181 -0.14 -4.82 -12.42
N PHE A 182 -0.55 -4.37 -11.23
CA PHE A 182 -1.95 -4.06 -10.93
C PHE A 182 -2.08 -2.57 -10.63
N THR A 183 -2.95 -1.89 -11.37
CA THR A 183 -3.14 -0.43 -11.30
C THR A 183 -4.41 -0.04 -10.54
N LEU A 184 -4.51 1.22 -10.12
CA LEU A 184 -5.74 1.75 -9.53
C LEU A 184 -6.92 1.66 -10.51
N GLN A 185 -6.67 1.76 -11.82
CA GLN A 185 -7.70 1.54 -12.85
C GLN A 185 -8.24 0.09 -12.81
N ASN A 186 -7.43 -0.90 -12.45
CA ASN A 186 -7.92 -2.27 -12.26
C ASN A 186 -8.82 -2.39 -11.02
N ALA A 187 -8.48 -1.69 -9.93
CA ALA A 187 -9.29 -1.64 -8.71
C ALA A 187 -10.61 -0.90 -8.94
N TRP A 188 -10.58 0.24 -9.65
CA TRP A 188 -11.73 1.08 -9.98
C TRP A 188 -11.88 1.32 -11.49
N PRO A 189 -12.40 0.35 -12.28
CA PRO A 189 -12.50 0.47 -13.74
C PRO A 189 -13.35 1.63 -14.24
N ARG A 190 -14.30 2.10 -13.42
CA ARG A 190 -15.19 3.24 -13.73
C ARG A 190 -14.81 4.51 -12.96
N GLY A 191 -13.71 4.50 -12.21
CA GLY A 191 -13.17 5.63 -11.44
C GLY A 191 -13.96 6.06 -10.20
N THR A 192 -15.29 5.95 -10.20
CA THR A 192 -16.14 6.49 -9.11
C THR A 192 -16.96 5.41 -8.40
N ASP A 193 -16.51 4.16 -8.41
CA ASP A 193 -17.25 3.05 -7.81
C ASP A 193 -17.03 3.00 -6.28
N VAL A 194 -17.96 3.62 -5.54
CA VAL A 194 -17.97 3.64 -4.06
C VAL A 194 -18.21 2.26 -3.43
N THR A 195 -18.66 1.27 -4.21
CA THR A 195 -18.87 -0.10 -3.71
C THR A 195 -17.57 -0.89 -3.62
N ARG A 196 -16.42 -0.27 -3.93
CA ARG A 196 -15.10 -0.88 -3.88
C ARG A 196 -14.18 -0.11 -2.96
N GLY A 197 -13.31 -0.85 -2.29
CA GLY A 197 -12.30 -0.31 -1.38
C GLY A 197 -11.07 -1.20 -1.36
N ILE A 198 -10.03 -0.69 -0.73
CA ILE A 198 -8.79 -1.42 -0.48
C ILE A 198 -8.51 -1.37 1.02
N SER A 199 -8.12 -2.50 1.59
CA SER A 199 -7.48 -2.54 2.91
C SER A 199 -5.99 -2.74 2.70
N TYR A 200 -5.19 -1.79 3.18
CA TYR A 200 -3.74 -1.89 3.21
C TYR A 200 -3.32 -2.23 4.64
N VAL A 201 -2.64 -3.36 4.82
CA VAL A 201 -2.08 -3.76 6.11
C VAL A 201 -0.59 -3.48 6.06
N HIS A 202 -0.15 -2.52 6.87
CA HIS A 202 1.25 -2.23 7.12
C HIS A 202 1.79 -3.18 8.19
N ASP A 203 2.99 -3.69 7.98
CA ASP A 203 3.66 -4.63 8.89
C ASP A 203 2.80 -5.85 9.27
N ALA A 204 2.27 -6.54 8.26
CA ALA A 204 1.31 -7.63 8.40
C ALA A 204 1.81 -8.86 9.20
N ARG A 205 3.10 -8.89 9.57
CA ARG A 205 3.70 -9.97 10.37
C ARG A 205 3.70 -9.68 11.87
N THR A 206 3.66 -8.42 12.28
CA THR A 206 3.77 -8.08 13.69
C THR A 206 2.40 -7.99 14.36
N VAL A 207 2.42 -7.97 15.70
CA VAL A 207 1.22 -7.78 16.52
C VAL A 207 0.68 -6.34 16.36
N ASN A 208 1.52 -5.41 15.89
CA ASN A 208 1.22 -3.99 15.74
C ASN A 208 0.85 -3.64 14.28
N ALA A 209 0.23 -4.59 13.56
CA ALA A 209 -0.09 -4.41 12.16
C ALA A 209 -1.13 -3.31 11.96
N GLN A 210 -0.71 -2.16 11.43
CA GLN A 210 -1.59 -1.02 11.21
C GLN A 210 -2.38 -1.19 9.90
N THR A 211 -3.70 -0.97 9.93
CA THR A 211 -4.53 -1.07 8.73
C THR A 211 -5.01 0.31 8.25
N VAL A 212 -4.80 0.58 6.96
CA VAL A 212 -5.33 1.76 6.26
C VAL A 212 -6.43 1.33 5.31
N PHE A 213 -7.62 1.90 5.46
CA PHE A 213 -8.69 1.78 4.49
C PHE A 213 -8.57 2.87 3.42
N ILE A 214 -8.61 2.45 2.16
CA ILE A 214 -8.52 3.34 1.01
C ILE A 214 -9.83 3.22 0.23
N THR A 215 -10.57 4.32 0.16
CA THR A 215 -11.89 4.38 -0.48
C THR A 215 -11.99 5.57 -1.42
N VAL A 216 -12.87 5.49 -2.42
CA VAL A 216 -13.16 6.64 -3.28
C VAL A 216 -13.87 7.69 -2.45
N TYR A 217 -13.29 8.89 -2.40
CA TYR A 217 -13.91 10.03 -1.76
C TYR A 217 -14.98 10.60 -2.69
N THR A 218 -16.24 10.55 -2.26
CA THR A 218 -17.33 11.28 -2.92
C THR A 218 -17.44 12.67 -2.31
N PRO A 219 -17.09 13.73 -3.06
CA PRO A 219 -17.23 15.09 -2.58
C PRO A 219 -18.72 15.42 -2.49
N GLU A 220 -19.30 15.33 -1.29
CA GLU A 220 -20.50 16.10 -0.96
C GLU A 220 -20.16 17.59 -0.83
N THR A 221 -18.90 17.88 -0.50
CA THR A 221 -18.32 19.22 -0.38
C THR A 221 -17.59 19.62 -1.66
N ASN A 222 -17.59 20.91 -2.00
CA ASN A 222 -16.95 21.47 -3.20
C ASN A 222 -15.41 21.41 -3.13
N VAL A 223 -14.82 20.22 -3.09
CA VAL A 223 -13.37 20.05 -3.16
C VAL A 223 -12.93 20.31 -4.61
N THR A 224 -12.17 21.39 -4.81
CA THR A 224 -11.61 21.74 -6.11
C THR A 224 -10.52 20.75 -6.50
N ARG A 225 -10.79 19.97 -7.54
CA ARG A 225 -9.76 19.14 -8.20
C ARG A 225 -8.66 20.03 -8.75
N GLN A 226 -7.43 19.58 -8.62
CA GLN A 226 -6.30 20.20 -9.30
C GLN A 226 -6.55 20.19 -10.81
N LYS A 227 -6.15 21.25 -11.51
CA LYS A 227 -6.24 21.35 -12.97
C LYS A 227 -4.89 21.04 -13.59
N GLY A 228 -4.91 20.58 -14.84
CA GLY A 228 -3.69 20.34 -15.62
C GLY A 228 -3.36 18.86 -15.76
N THR A 229 -2.08 18.60 -16.02
CA THR A 229 -1.50 17.26 -16.20
C THR A 229 -0.41 17.08 -15.16
N THR A 230 -0.53 16.07 -14.32
CA THR A 230 0.50 15.71 -13.33
C THR A 230 0.52 14.20 -13.12
N ASN A 231 1.69 13.69 -12.73
CA ASN A 231 1.95 12.34 -12.25
C ASN A 231 2.13 12.30 -10.73
N GLU A 232 2.07 13.43 -10.04
CA GLU A 232 2.25 13.51 -8.60
C GLU A 232 0.92 13.41 -7.84
N PRO A 233 0.92 12.84 -6.62
CA PRO A 233 -0.22 12.88 -5.73
C PRO A 233 -0.41 14.30 -5.19
N TYR A 234 -1.66 14.71 -4.97
CA TYR A 234 -1.97 16.02 -4.38
C TYR A 234 -2.90 15.85 -3.18
N VAL A 235 -2.44 16.25 -1.99
CA VAL A 235 -3.20 16.14 -0.74
C VAL A 235 -4.18 17.30 -0.64
N LEU A 236 -5.47 16.98 -0.67
CA LEU A 236 -6.57 17.93 -0.65
C LEU A 236 -7.00 18.27 0.78
N LEU A 237 -7.03 17.26 1.67
CA LEU A 237 -7.48 17.38 3.06
C LEU A 237 -6.68 16.42 3.95
N GLY A 238 -6.50 16.77 5.21
CA GLY A 238 -5.91 15.91 6.23
C GLY A 238 -6.52 16.17 7.60
N ASN A 239 -6.53 15.14 8.46
CA ASN A 239 -6.96 15.25 9.85
C ASN A 239 -6.15 14.29 10.74
N GLY A 240 -5.73 14.75 11.93
CA GLY A 240 -4.95 14.00 12.93
C GLY A 240 -3.53 13.60 12.54
N LEU A 241 -2.67 13.39 13.53
CA LEU A 241 -1.35 12.77 13.39
C LEU A 241 -1.42 11.26 13.70
N PRO A 242 -0.58 10.42 13.08
CA PRO A 242 -0.64 8.96 13.27
C PRO A 242 -0.25 8.48 14.68
N ASN A 243 0.62 9.24 15.38
CA ASN A 243 1.22 8.89 16.68
C ASN A 243 1.02 9.99 17.74
N ASP A 244 -0.10 10.73 17.67
CA ASP A 244 -0.46 11.71 18.69
C ASP A 244 -0.97 10.96 19.93
N ASP A 245 -0.05 10.46 20.74
CA ASP A 245 -0.37 9.97 22.09
C ASP A 245 -0.43 11.15 23.09
N GLU A 246 0.11 12.31 22.70
CA GLU A 246 0.04 13.57 23.43
C GLU A 246 -0.93 14.48 22.69
N ASP A 247 -2.08 14.80 23.30
CA ASP A 247 -3.16 15.61 22.73
C ASP A 247 -2.74 17.09 22.56
N ASP A 248 -1.68 17.36 21.80
CA ASP A 248 -1.27 18.70 21.42
C ASP A 248 -2.19 19.18 20.27
N GLU A 249 -3.44 19.50 20.62
CA GLU A 249 -4.53 19.90 19.71
C GLU A 249 -4.20 21.10 18.79
N ASP A 250 -3.06 21.76 19.00
CA ASP A 250 -2.66 22.99 18.31
C ASP A 250 -1.76 22.77 17.08
N PHE A 251 -1.30 21.55 16.79
CA PHE A 251 -0.52 21.30 15.58
C PHE A 251 -1.42 21.15 14.35
N ALA A 252 -1.74 22.29 13.72
CA ALA A 252 -2.34 22.31 12.40
C ALA A 252 -1.46 21.52 11.42
N LEU A 253 -2.01 20.44 10.85
CA LEU A 253 -1.36 19.63 9.82
C LEU A 253 -0.91 20.51 8.65
N ASP A 254 0.39 20.68 8.48
CA ASP A 254 0.93 21.43 7.35
C ASP A 254 0.78 20.61 6.06
N LEU A 255 -0.30 20.90 5.34
CA LEU A 255 -0.57 20.26 4.04
C LEU A 255 0.48 20.61 2.98
N HIS A 256 1.27 21.67 3.16
CA HIS A 256 2.29 22.07 2.19
C HIS A 256 3.42 21.05 2.10
N GLN A 257 3.80 20.43 3.22
CA GLN A 257 4.86 19.42 3.24
C GLN A 257 4.61 18.26 2.26
N TRP A 258 3.36 17.81 2.11
CA TRP A 258 3.03 16.74 1.14
C TRP A 258 2.84 17.22 -0.29
N ASN A 259 2.63 18.53 -0.48
CA ASN A 259 2.32 19.14 -1.77
C ASN A 259 3.49 19.96 -2.34
N ASP A 260 4.65 19.93 -1.68
CA ASP A 260 5.88 20.51 -2.19
C ASP A 260 6.27 19.85 -3.52
N VAL A 261 6.83 20.66 -4.43
CA VAL A 261 7.23 20.22 -5.76
C VAL A 261 8.29 19.13 -5.62
N ASP A 262 8.10 18.01 -6.32
CA ASP A 262 8.99 16.85 -6.30
C ASP A 262 9.07 16.13 -4.94
N ALA A 263 8.34 16.54 -3.89
CA ALA A 263 8.47 15.95 -2.55
C ALA A 263 8.19 14.43 -2.54
N PHE A 264 7.20 13.99 -3.33
CA PHE A 264 6.91 12.57 -3.47
C PHE A 264 7.92 11.84 -4.37
N GLU A 265 8.45 12.52 -5.40
CA GLU A 265 9.50 11.96 -6.26
C GLU A 265 10.81 11.77 -5.49
N ASP A 266 11.20 12.77 -4.69
CA ASP A 266 12.35 12.74 -3.79
C ASP A 266 12.20 11.64 -2.73
N PHE A 267 10.99 11.47 -2.17
CA PHE A 267 10.71 10.38 -1.25
C PHE A 267 10.94 9.01 -1.90
N ILE A 268 10.39 8.79 -3.11
CA ILE A 268 10.61 7.54 -3.87
C ILE A 268 12.11 7.37 -4.22
N GLY A 269 12.79 8.45 -4.62
CA GLY A 269 14.20 8.46 -4.96
C GLY A 269 15.10 8.09 -3.78
N GLY A 270 14.79 8.63 -2.60
CA GLY A 270 15.48 8.32 -1.35
C GLY A 270 15.28 6.86 -0.93
N GLU A 271 14.05 6.37 -0.98
CA GLU A 271 13.74 4.95 -0.72
C GLU A 271 14.48 4.02 -1.69
N ARG A 272 14.58 4.39 -2.97
CA ARG A 272 15.35 3.64 -3.95
C ARG A 272 16.84 3.59 -3.62
N MET A 273 17.43 4.70 -3.17
CA MET A 273 18.84 4.72 -2.79
C MET A 273 19.10 3.82 -1.58
N LYS A 274 18.19 3.81 -0.60
CA LYS A 274 18.27 2.89 0.55
C LYS A 274 18.16 1.43 0.14
N ASP A 275 17.22 1.10 -0.75
CA ASP A 275 17.09 -0.26 -1.27
C ASP A 275 18.41 -0.68 -1.92
N ILE A 276 18.95 0.10 -2.86
CA ILE A 276 20.21 -0.20 -3.55
C ILE A 276 21.37 -0.38 -2.54
N ALA A 277 21.51 0.52 -1.58
CA ALA A 277 22.53 0.41 -0.54
C ALA A 277 22.38 -0.90 0.27
N SER A 278 21.15 -1.29 0.62
CA SER A 278 20.89 -2.55 1.30
C SER A 278 21.25 -3.78 0.45
N TRP A 279 21.07 -3.73 -0.87
CA TRP A 279 21.50 -4.82 -1.76
C TRP A 279 23.03 -4.91 -1.84
N GLU A 280 23.72 -3.77 -1.92
CA GLU A 280 25.19 -3.72 -1.94
C GLU A 280 25.79 -4.25 -0.64
N GLU A 281 25.19 -3.92 0.51
CA GLU A 281 25.58 -4.48 1.81
C GLU A 281 25.32 -5.99 1.91
N GLU A 282 24.14 -6.47 1.49
CA GLU A 282 23.82 -7.90 1.47
C GLU A 282 24.77 -8.70 0.55
N GLU A 283 25.17 -8.11 -0.58
CA GLU A 283 26.13 -8.71 -1.51
C GLU A 283 27.55 -8.77 -0.90
N LEU A 284 28.00 -7.68 -0.27
CA LEU A 284 29.29 -7.64 0.44
C LEU A 284 29.34 -8.63 1.61
N GLU A 285 28.29 -8.72 2.43
CA GLU A 285 28.20 -9.74 3.49
C GLU A 285 28.24 -11.16 2.90
N GLY A 286 27.56 -11.37 1.77
CA GLY A 286 27.57 -12.64 1.05
C GLY A 286 28.95 -13.01 0.52
N GLU A 287 29.71 -12.04 0.01
CA GLU A 287 31.08 -12.21 -0.47
C GLU A 287 32.07 -12.46 0.67
N GLU A 288 31.92 -11.78 1.81
CA GLU A 288 32.73 -12.03 3.01
C GLU A 288 32.46 -13.43 3.56
N GLU A 289 31.19 -13.83 3.72
CA GLU A 289 30.83 -15.19 4.11
C GLU A 289 31.38 -16.23 3.13
N ARG A 290 31.30 -15.94 1.83
CA ARG A 290 31.86 -16.82 0.79
C ARG A 290 33.37 -16.93 0.90
N SER A 291 34.06 -15.83 1.18
CA SER A 291 35.50 -15.77 1.38
C SER A 291 35.93 -16.54 2.63
N ILE A 292 35.17 -16.43 3.72
CA ILE A 292 35.38 -17.21 4.95
C ILE A 292 35.27 -18.71 4.65
N ARG A 293 34.23 -19.14 3.92
CA ARG A 293 34.05 -20.56 3.55
C ARG A 293 35.18 -21.08 2.64
N ILE A 294 35.66 -20.26 1.71
CA ILE A 294 36.78 -20.62 0.83
C ILE A 294 38.06 -20.76 1.64
N ASN A 295 38.34 -19.83 2.56
CA ASN A 295 39.51 -19.87 3.44
C ASN A 295 39.46 -21.07 4.39
N GLU A 296 38.30 -21.35 5.00
CA GLU A 296 38.11 -22.51 5.86
C GLU A 296 38.32 -23.84 5.10
N ALA A 297 37.83 -23.92 3.85
CA ALA A 297 38.08 -25.07 2.98
C ALA A 297 39.57 -25.22 2.62
N HIS A 298 40.26 -24.12 2.36
CA HIS A 298 41.69 -24.10 2.09
C HIS A 298 42.51 -24.54 3.31
N ASP A 299 42.15 -24.07 4.50
CA ASP A 299 42.79 -24.47 5.77
C ASP A 299 42.55 -25.95 6.10
N ARG A 300 41.37 -26.48 5.74
CA ARG A 300 41.08 -27.91 5.86
C ARG A 300 41.96 -28.74 4.93
N LEU A 301 42.12 -28.31 3.66
CA LEU A 301 43.01 -28.98 2.70
C LEU A 301 44.48 -28.92 3.16
N LYS A 302 44.93 -27.79 3.70
CA LYS A 302 46.29 -27.62 4.22
C LYS A 302 46.59 -28.56 5.38
N ARG A 303 45.63 -28.76 6.31
CA ARG A 303 45.74 -29.75 7.40
C ARG A 303 45.82 -31.18 6.88
N MET A 304 44.97 -31.54 5.92
CA MET A 304 45.03 -32.87 5.30
C MET A 304 46.36 -33.14 4.56
N ALA A 305 46.95 -32.11 3.96
CA ALA A 305 48.24 -32.22 3.29
C ALA A 305 49.43 -32.31 4.26
N SER A 306 49.37 -31.65 5.42
CA SER A 306 50.41 -31.74 6.44
C SER A 306 50.37 -33.06 7.22
N ASP A 307 49.18 -33.61 7.46
CA ASP A 307 49.01 -34.83 8.26
C ASP A 307 49.32 -36.11 7.45
N GLY A 308 49.52 -36.00 6.14
CA GLY A 308 49.78 -37.13 5.23
C GLY A 308 51.25 -37.54 5.05
N LEU A 309 52.19 -36.94 5.80
CA LEU A 309 53.63 -37.23 5.65
C LEU A 309 54.37 -37.47 6.98
N SER A 310 53.65 -37.68 8.10
CA SER A 310 54.29 -38.30 9.27
C SER A 310 54.45 -39.79 8.99
N GLU A 311 55.64 -40.13 8.53
CA GLU A 311 56.32 -41.42 8.61
C GLU A 311 55.45 -42.60 9.03
N PHE A 312 55.16 -43.40 8.01
CA PHE A 312 55.08 -44.85 8.12
C PHE A 312 56.45 -45.37 8.64
N ASP A 313 56.76 -45.12 9.90
CA ASP A 313 57.83 -45.85 10.60
C ASP A 313 57.25 -47.23 10.92
N SER A 314 57.53 -48.12 9.99
CA SER A 314 57.39 -49.55 10.14
C SER A 314 58.41 -50.03 11.18
N ASP A 315 57.94 -50.33 12.39
CA ASP A 315 58.51 -51.35 13.25
C ASP A 315 57.32 -51.88 14.09
N GLU A 316 56.78 -53.04 13.71
CA GLU A 316 56.96 -54.27 14.49
C GLU A 316 56.80 -54.05 16.00
N ASP A 317 55.60 -54.32 16.55
CA ASP A 317 55.41 -55.46 17.45
C ASP A 317 54.09 -55.40 18.26
N LYS A 318 53.38 -56.54 18.19
CA LYS A 318 52.73 -57.27 19.30
C LYS A 318 51.55 -56.63 20.03
N GLU A 319 50.43 -57.34 19.87
CA GLU A 319 49.58 -57.86 20.95
C GLU A 319 49.32 -56.90 22.12
N ASN A 320 48.12 -56.30 22.16
CA ASN A 320 47.34 -56.46 23.38
C ASN A 320 45.83 -56.47 23.13
N VAL A 321 45.24 -57.54 23.61
CA VAL A 321 43.83 -57.86 23.73
C VAL A 321 43.41 -57.46 25.15
N LYS A 322 42.14 -57.04 25.35
CA LYS A 322 41.48 -56.58 26.60
C LYS A 322 41.61 -55.06 26.84
N GLU A 323 40.60 -54.32 27.25
CA GLU A 323 39.41 -54.52 28.10
C GLU A 323 38.33 -53.54 27.57
N GLU A 324 37.07 -53.92 27.29
CA GLU A 324 35.93 -53.95 28.23
C GLU A 324 36.09 -53.07 29.49
N GLU A 325 35.53 -51.85 29.46
CA GLU A 325 34.92 -51.13 30.60
C GLU A 325 34.10 -49.98 29.99
N GLU A 326 32.77 -50.08 29.98
CA GLU A 326 31.89 -49.57 31.03
C GLU A 326 32.01 -48.04 31.17
N ILE A 327 31.15 -47.31 30.47
CA ILE A 327 30.85 -45.92 30.82
C ILE A 327 29.34 -45.81 30.98
N ASP A 328 29.02 -45.49 32.21
CA ASP A 328 27.73 -45.46 32.85
C ASP A 328 26.65 -44.63 32.17
N GLU A 329 25.45 -45.12 32.43
CA GLU A 329 24.17 -44.44 32.50
C GLU A 329 24.30 -43.02 33.10
N LEU A 330 24.03 -42.00 32.29
CA LEU A 330 23.52 -40.72 32.77
C LEU A 330 22.18 -40.43 32.10
N ALA A 331 21.16 -41.13 32.59
CA ALA A 331 19.77 -40.69 32.50
C ALA A 331 19.63 -39.44 33.39
N GLY A 332 19.82 -38.27 32.78
CA GLY A 332 19.41 -36.99 33.35
C GLY A 332 17.92 -36.80 33.12
N ASP A 333 17.15 -37.00 34.20
CA ASP A 333 15.76 -36.54 34.34
C ASP A 333 15.73 -35.00 34.28
N ASP A 334 15.64 -34.43 33.08
CA ASP A 334 15.25 -33.03 32.91
C ASP A 334 13.71 -32.93 32.80
N ASP A 335 13.12 -32.92 33.99
CA ASP A 335 11.74 -32.60 34.30
C ASP A 335 11.48 -31.10 34.02
N SER A 336 11.57 -30.70 32.74
CA SER A 336 11.14 -29.36 32.31
C SER A 336 9.67 -29.42 31.92
N SER A 337 8.86 -28.94 32.84
CA SER A 337 7.42 -28.82 32.72
C SER A 337 7.04 -28.06 31.45
N GLN A 338 6.62 -28.78 30.41
CA GLN A 338 5.80 -28.21 29.36
C GLN A 338 4.46 -27.81 30.00
N SER A 339 4.37 -26.55 30.43
CA SER A 339 3.09 -25.86 30.63
C SER A 339 2.42 -25.71 29.27
N SER A 340 1.85 -26.82 28.77
CA SER A 340 0.84 -26.79 27.74
C SER A 340 -0.40 -26.15 28.37
N VAL A 341 -0.49 -24.83 28.24
CA VAL A 341 -1.76 -24.12 28.38
C VAL A 341 -2.62 -24.60 27.21
N ILE A 342 -3.28 -25.74 27.42
CA ILE A 342 -4.45 -26.14 26.64
C ILE A 342 -5.49 -25.07 26.97
N LEU A 343 -5.59 -24.07 26.11
CA LEU A 343 -6.74 -23.20 26.02
C LEU A 343 -7.94 -24.09 25.70
N VAL A 344 -8.60 -24.54 26.77
CA VAL A 344 -9.95 -25.08 26.72
C VAL A 344 -10.79 -23.98 26.06
N PRO A 345 -11.37 -24.22 24.87
CA PRO A 345 -12.29 -23.25 24.29
C PRO A 345 -13.41 -23.03 25.31
N PRO A 346 -13.82 -21.78 25.60
CA PRO A 346 -14.96 -21.55 26.46
C PRO A 346 -16.12 -22.34 25.88
N LYS A 347 -16.70 -23.24 26.69
CA LYS A 347 -17.99 -23.87 26.39
C LYS A 347 -18.96 -22.72 26.16
N ILE A 348 -19.21 -22.40 24.89
CA ILE A 348 -20.39 -21.68 24.48
C ILE A 348 -21.53 -22.62 24.84
N THR A 349 -22.08 -22.40 26.03
CA THR A 349 -23.37 -22.94 26.42
C THR A 349 -24.36 -22.33 25.45
N VAL A 350 -24.62 -23.06 24.36
CA VAL A 350 -25.76 -22.82 23.49
C VAL A 350 -26.98 -22.92 24.41
N GLN A 351 -27.50 -21.77 24.84
CA GLN A 351 -28.80 -21.70 25.46
C GLN A 351 -29.77 -22.26 24.44
N GLN A 352 -30.25 -23.48 24.69
CA GLN A 352 -31.38 -24.02 23.95
C GLN A 352 -32.53 -23.02 24.09
N PRO A 353 -33.20 -22.65 22.99
CA PRO A 353 -34.35 -21.77 23.07
C PRO A 353 -35.39 -22.43 23.98
N ARG A 354 -35.72 -21.73 25.08
CA ARG A 354 -36.81 -22.11 25.97
C ARG A 354 -38.06 -22.32 25.13
N LYS A 355 -38.50 -23.58 25.03
CA LYS A 355 -39.84 -23.95 24.55
C LYS A 355 -40.86 -23.20 25.41
N GLY A 356 -41.51 -22.17 24.87
CA GLY A 356 -42.57 -21.46 25.61
C GLY A 356 -42.93 -20.05 25.14
N ALA A 357 -42.19 -19.42 24.24
CA ALA A 357 -42.58 -18.11 23.72
C ALA A 357 -43.63 -18.25 22.61
N LYS A 358 -44.85 -17.75 22.87
CA LYS A 358 -45.91 -17.59 21.85
C LYS A 358 -45.35 -16.78 20.66
N PRO A 359 -45.63 -17.19 19.41
CA PRO A 359 -45.19 -16.43 18.24
C PRO A 359 -45.82 -15.02 18.26
N PRO A 360 -45.05 -13.97 17.93
CA PRO A 360 -45.61 -12.65 17.73
C PRO A 360 -46.60 -12.70 16.56
N LYS A 361 -47.78 -12.09 16.76
CA LYS A 361 -48.80 -11.95 15.71
C LYS A 361 -48.16 -11.30 14.48
N LEU A 362 -48.18 -12.01 13.35
CA LEU A 362 -47.84 -11.47 12.04
C LEU A 362 -48.71 -10.24 11.78
N VAL A 363 -48.07 -9.08 11.71
CA VAL A 363 -48.66 -7.89 11.08
C VAL A 363 -48.71 -8.18 9.58
N PRO A 364 -49.88 -8.06 8.93
CA PRO A 364 -49.99 -8.30 7.50
C PRO A 364 -49.13 -7.30 6.73
N PRO A 365 -48.47 -7.73 5.64
CA PRO A 365 -47.64 -6.84 4.83
C PRO A 365 -48.50 -5.72 4.22
N PRO A 366 -47.95 -4.49 4.12
CA PRO A 366 -48.65 -3.39 3.46
C PRO A 366 -48.95 -3.75 2.00
N ALA A 367 -50.18 -3.44 1.58
CA ALA A 367 -50.70 -3.71 0.26
C ALA A 367 -49.75 -3.17 -0.83
N LYS A 368 -49.49 -4.00 -1.84
CA LYS A 368 -48.70 -3.65 -3.02
C LYS A 368 -49.25 -2.36 -3.66
N PRO A 369 -48.41 -1.36 -3.98
CA PRO A 369 -48.87 -0.19 -4.72
C PRO A 369 -49.35 -0.61 -6.11
N ALA A 370 -50.53 -0.12 -6.49
CA ALA A 370 -51.14 -0.37 -7.77
C ALA A 370 -50.22 0.12 -8.91
N VAL A 371 -49.81 -0.82 -9.77
CA VAL A 371 -49.08 -0.52 -11.01
C VAL A 371 -50.05 0.17 -11.97
N LEU A 372 -49.92 1.49 -12.11
CA LEU A 372 -50.61 2.25 -13.15
C LEU A 372 -49.96 1.95 -14.52
N PRO A 373 -50.74 1.73 -15.58
CA PRO A 373 -50.20 1.45 -16.91
C PRO A 373 -49.51 2.68 -17.52
N LEU A 374 -48.21 2.54 -17.77
CA LEU A 374 -47.36 3.45 -18.55
C LEU A 374 -47.80 3.47 -20.03
N LYS A 375 -48.89 4.18 -20.33
CA LYS A 375 -49.23 4.62 -21.69
C LYS A 375 -49.88 6.00 -21.61
N LYS A 376 -49.06 7.06 -21.55
CA LYS A 376 -49.33 8.46 -21.97
C LYS A 376 -48.28 9.43 -21.39
N ILE A 377 -46.99 9.24 -21.69
CA ILE A 377 -45.98 10.30 -21.50
C ILE A 377 -45.04 10.31 -22.72
N VAL A 378 -45.60 10.46 -23.92
CA VAL A 378 -44.84 10.83 -25.13
C VAL A 378 -45.72 11.75 -25.97
N ALA A 379 -46.10 12.91 -25.40
CA ALA A 379 -46.80 13.96 -26.15
C ALA A 379 -46.67 15.33 -25.46
N ALA A 380 -45.48 15.71 -24.98
CA ALA A 380 -45.28 17.07 -24.43
C ALA A 380 -43.83 17.58 -24.50
N ALA A 381 -42.99 17.06 -25.40
CA ALA A 381 -41.59 17.49 -25.55
C ALA A 381 -41.28 18.05 -26.95
N LYS A 382 -42.19 18.85 -27.51
CA LYS A 382 -41.97 19.50 -28.80
C LYS A 382 -42.66 20.85 -28.86
N LYS A 383 -42.13 21.85 -28.15
CA LYS A 383 -42.37 23.29 -28.39
C LYS A 383 -41.51 24.13 -27.42
N ARG A 384 -40.36 24.60 -27.92
CA ARG A 384 -39.69 25.90 -27.64
C ARG A 384 -38.18 25.76 -27.82
N ALA A 385 -37.72 26.00 -29.04
CA ALA A 385 -36.43 26.63 -29.26
C ALA A 385 -36.75 28.02 -29.77
N GLN A 386 -36.63 29.04 -28.92
CA GLN A 386 -36.56 30.43 -29.36
C GLN A 386 -35.09 30.81 -29.50
N PRO A 387 -34.73 31.63 -30.49
CA PRO A 387 -33.36 32.10 -30.67
C PRO A 387 -32.96 33.02 -29.52
N VAL A 388 -31.80 32.74 -28.92
CA VAL A 388 -31.16 33.57 -27.91
C VAL A 388 -30.73 34.89 -28.56
N PRO A 389 -31.11 36.07 -28.03
CA PRO A 389 -30.62 37.34 -28.53
C PRO A 389 -29.13 37.49 -28.18
N VAL A 390 -28.32 37.78 -29.20
CA VAL A 390 -26.90 38.12 -29.08
C VAL A 390 -26.78 39.46 -28.34
N VAL A 391 -26.25 39.42 -27.13
CA VAL A 391 -25.95 40.60 -26.31
C VAL A 391 -24.57 41.14 -26.74
N PRO A 392 -24.43 42.42 -27.13
CA PRO A 392 -23.13 43.00 -27.44
C PRO A 392 -22.27 43.19 -26.17
N PRO A 393 -20.94 43.10 -26.28
CA PRO A 393 -20.04 43.21 -25.14
C PRO A 393 -20.12 44.60 -24.50
N LYS A 394 -20.37 44.62 -23.18
CA LYS A 394 -20.35 45.84 -22.37
C LYS A 394 -18.94 46.41 -22.33
N LYS A 395 -18.82 47.72 -22.63
CA LYS A 395 -17.60 48.52 -22.45
C LYS A 395 -17.14 48.43 -20.99
N VAL A 396 -15.92 47.95 -20.80
CA VAL A 396 -15.21 47.95 -19.51
C VAL A 396 -14.77 49.39 -19.23
N TRP A 397 -15.27 49.97 -18.13
CA TRP A 397 -14.77 51.22 -17.58
C TRP A 397 -13.55 50.92 -16.69
N PRO A 398 -12.53 51.78 -16.67
CA PRO A 398 -11.36 51.60 -15.82
C PRO A 398 -11.73 51.73 -14.35
N VAL A 399 -11.45 50.66 -13.59
CA VAL A 399 -11.58 50.62 -12.13
C VAL A 399 -10.51 51.53 -11.53
N GLN A 400 -10.94 52.60 -10.86
CA GLN A 400 -10.06 53.41 -10.02
C GLN A 400 -9.66 52.62 -8.77
N LEU A 401 -8.36 52.37 -8.63
CA LEU A 401 -7.76 51.80 -7.42
C LEU A 401 -7.93 52.77 -6.23
N PRO A 402 -8.43 52.31 -5.07
CA PRO A 402 -8.48 53.13 -3.88
C PRO A 402 -7.07 53.38 -3.32
N LYS A 403 -6.81 54.65 -2.97
CA LYS A 403 -5.58 55.13 -2.35
C LYS A 403 -5.34 54.42 -1.01
N LYS A 404 -4.15 53.84 -0.85
CA LYS A 404 -3.65 53.28 0.41
C LYS A 404 -3.69 54.34 1.51
N ARG A 405 -4.51 54.12 2.55
CA ARG A 405 -4.41 54.85 3.82
C ARG A 405 -3.29 54.22 4.63
N ALA A 406 -2.32 55.04 5.04
CA ALA A 406 -1.30 54.69 6.01
C ALA A 406 -1.98 54.36 7.35
N VAL A 407 -1.73 53.16 7.86
CA VAL A 407 -2.11 52.73 9.21
C VAL A 407 -0.91 53.03 10.11
N GLY A 408 -1.12 53.90 11.09
CA GLY A 408 -0.14 54.20 12.12
C GLY A 408 -0.05 53.05 13.12
N HIS A 409 1.17 52.61 13.41
CA HIS A 409 1.49 51.75 14.54
C HIS A 409 1.15 52.47 15.85
N ARG A 410 0.38 51.81 16.73
CA ARG A 410 0.36 52.09 18.17
C ARG A 410 1.21 51.02 18.88
N PRO A 411 1.91 51.38 19.95
CA PRO A 411 2.64 50.43 20.77
C PRO A 411 1.67 49.61 21.63
N ILE A 412 1.98 48.32 21.77
CA ILE A 412 1.30 47.37 22.64
C ILE A 412 1.84 47.61 24.05
N GLU A 413 0.96 47.97 24.98
CA GLU A 413 1.25 48.00 26.41
C GLU A 413 1.28 46.56 26.93
N GLU A 414 2.29 46.28 27.75
CA GLU A 414 2.50 45.02 28.47
C GLU A 414 1.50 44.95 29.62
N ASP A 415 0.48 44.10 29.50
CA ASP A 415 -0.44 43.81 30.59
C ASP A 415 -0.02 42.56 31.36
N GLU A 416 -0.16 42.71 32.66
CA GLU A 416 0.35 41.93 33.77
C GLU A 416 -0.10 40.45 33.78
N LEU A 417 0.86 39.61 34.12
CA LEU A 417 0.70 38.20 34.44
C LEU A 417 -0.06 38.07 35.78
N TYR A 418 -1.34 37.69 35.73
CA TYR A 418 -2.13 37.30 36.90
C TYR A 418 -2.28 35.78 36.92
N ASP A 419 -1.67 35.15 37.93
CA ASP A 419 -1.63 33.70 38.12
C ASP A 419 -2.53 33.34 39.32
N PRO A 420 -3.71 32.70 39.12
CA PRO A 420 -4.65 32.51 40.21
C PRO A 420 -5.08 31.06 40.44
N PHE A 421 -4.19 30.12 40.73
CA PHE A 421 -4.56 28.86 41.40
C PHE A 421 -3.33 28.34 42.17
N GLY A 422 -3.25 28.39 43.51
CA GLY A 422 -4.31 28.33 44.50
C GLY A 422 -4.32 26.92 45.10
N ASP A 423 -3.54 26.77 46.17
CA ASP A 423 -3.44 25.59 47.03
C ASP A 423 -4.81 25.02 47.44
N GLU A 424 -5.05 23.73 47.23
CA GLU A 424 -5.91 22.88 48.06
C GLU A 424 -5.49 21.42 47.84
N ALA A 425 -5.56 20.48 48.78
CA ALA A 425 -5.53 20.44 50.23
C ALA A 425 -5.41 18.93 50.53
N GLU A 426 -4.68 18.59 51.59
CA GLU A 426 -4.59 17.23 52.12
C GLU A 426 -5.98 16.68 52.48
N LEU A 427 -6.22 15.40 52.15
CA LEU A 427 -6.91 14.41 52.99
C LEU A 427 -6.74 12.99 52.45
#